data_AF-A0A1M7DJY9-F1
#
_entry.id   AF-A0A1M7DJY9-F1
#
_cell.length_a   1.000
_cell.length_b   1.000
_cell.length_c   1.000
_cell.angle_alpha   90.00
_cell.angle_beta   90.00
_cell.angle_gamma   90.00
#
_symmetry.space_group_name_H-M   'P 1'
#
loop_
_entity.id
_entity.type
_entity.pdbx_description
1 polymer ?
#
loop_
_entity_poly.entity_id
_entity_poly.type
_entity_poly.pdbx_seq_one_letter_code
_entity_poly.pdbx_strand_id
1 'polypeptide(L)'
;MTTAMTQHAVPRIDVTTKAMYRGLCPSDRDRDYRVHMEQPLLNEVVMLSAATSAHERVPAVFWLDLIDDFMDSAREKLAGVPSGCRAIDCEVEIHGNLGVSNLPCSLRVHVEVQRYFGHQQVLVFSLAGHSVMAA
;
A
#
# COMPACT_ATOMS: atom_id res chain seq x y z
N MET A 1 20.95 -33.08 0.47
CA MET A 1 20.43 -32.11 1.44
C MET A 1 19.77 -31.00 0.65
N THR A 2 18.45 -31.03 0.56
CA THR A 2 17.65 -30.05 -0.19
C THR A 2 17.21 -28.99 0.80
N THR A 3 17.84 -27.80 0.74
CA THR A 3 17.37 -26.61 1.45
C THR A 3 16.05 -26.18 0.81
N ALA A 4 14.94 -26.61 1.39
CA ALA A 4 13.65 -26.02 1.12
C ALA A 4 13.72 -24.57 1.60
N MET A 5 13.87 -23.63 0.66
CA MET A 5 13.63 -22.22 0.92
C MET A 5 12.16 -22.08 1.29
N THR A 6 11.89 -21.97 2.58
CA THR A 6 10.58 -21.56 3.08
C THR A 6 10.41 -20.11 2.66
N GLN A 7 9.83 -19.88 1.48
CA GLN A 7 9.30 -18.58 1.11
C GLN A 7 8.23 -18.26 2.16
N HIS A 8 8.60 -17.47 3.17
CA HIS A 8 7.62 -16.89 4.07
C HIS A 8 6.70 -16.03 3.21
N ALA A 9 5.50 -16.55 2.94
CA ALA A 9 4.49 -15.80 2.23
C ALA A 9 4.18 -14.57 3.07
N VAL A 10 4.68 -13.40 2.64
CA VAL A 10 4.37 -12.13 3.29
C VAL A 10 2.85 -11.98 3.20
N PRO A 11 2.14 -11.87 4.33
CA PRO A 11 0.70 -11.75 4.30
C PRO A 11 0.31 -10.46 3.56
N ARG A 12 -0.60 -10.62 2.59
CA ARG A 12 -1.15 -9.56 1.76
C ARG A 12 -2.61 -9.36 2.12
N ILE A 13 -3.01 -8.12 2.36
CA ILE A 13 -4.41 -7.76 2.58
C ILE A 13 -4.98 -7.27 1.25
N ASP A 14 -6.13 -7.82 0.87
CA ASP A 14 -6.89 -7.39 -0.31
C ASP A 14 -7.72 -6.15 0.03
N VAL A 15 -7.37 -5.03 -0.60
CA VAL A 15 -8.06 -3.74 -0.47
C VAL A 15 -8.71 -3.32 -1.79
N THR A 16 -8.85 -4.25 -2.74
CA THR A 16 -9.30 -4.01 -4.11
C THR A 16 -10.60 -3.22 -4.17
N THR A 17 -11.61 -3.61 -3.39
CA THR A 17 -12.92 -2.93 -3.39
C THR A 17 -12.78 -1.46 -3.00
N LYS A 18 -11.98 -1.15 -1.97
CA LYS A 18 -11.75 0.23 -1.50
C LYS A 18 -10.94 1.03 -2.52
N ALA A 19 -9.90 0.43 -3.08
CA ALA A 19 -9.07 1.01 -4.13
C ALA A 19 -9.88 1.32 -5.41
N MET A 20 -10.83 0.46 -5.78
CA MET A 20 -11.75 0.69 -6.90
C MET A 20 -12.65 1.90 -6.64
N TYR A 21 -13.28 1.99 -5.46
CA TYR A 21 -14.11 3.15 -5.11
C TYR A 21 -13.33 4.47 -5.13
N ARG A 22 -12.04 4.44 -4.82
CA ARG A 22 -11.15 5.60 -4.84
C ARG A 22 -10.51 5.87 -6.21
N GLY A 23 -10.72 5.00 -7.21
CA GLY A 23 -10.14 5.14 -8.55
C GLY A 23 -8.63 4.88 -8.62
N LEU A 24 -8.07 4.15 -7.65
CA LEU A 24 -6.66 3.74 -7.64
C LEU A 24 -6.37 2.61 -8.65
N CYS A 25 -7.37 1.78 -8.95
CA CYS A 25 -7.31 0.81 -10.03
C CYS A 25 -8.45 1.02 -11.03
N PRO A 26 -8.21 0.80 -12.34
CA PRO A 26 -9.25 0.95 -13.34
C PRO A 26 -10.26 -0.19 -13.22
N SER A 27 -11.56 0.13 -13.31
CA SER A 27 -12.67 -0.83 -13.36
C SER A 27 -12.81 -1.50 -14.74
N ASP A 28 -11.69 -1.66 -15.45
CA ASP A 28 -11.72 -2.01 -16.87
C ASP A 28 -12.22 -3.44 -17.04
N ARG A 29 -13.31 -3.61 -17.80
CA ARG A 29 -14.03 -4.89 -17.89
C ARG A 29 -13.22 -6.03 -18.50
N ASP A 30 -12.13 -5.70 -19.19
CA ASP A 30 -11.25 -6.66 -19.89
C ASP A 30 -10.02 -7.08 -19.06
N ARG A 31 -9.80 -6.50 -17.88
CA ARG A 31 -8.68 -6.85 -16.99
C ARG A 31 -9.12 -6.84 -15.53
N ASP A 32 -9.09 -8.01 -14.90
CA ASP A 32 -9.24 -8.12 -13.45
C ASP A 32 -8.02 -7.51 -12.75
N TYR A 33 -8.09 -6.21 -12.42
CA TYR A 33 -7.13 -5.55 -11.56
C TYR A 33 -7.50 -5.75 -10.09
N ARG A 34 -6.58 -6.35 -9.33
CA ARG A 34 -6.67 -6.39 -7.86
C ARG A 34 -5.60 -5.50 -7.25
N VAL A 35 -5.86 -5.05 -6.03
CA VAL A 35 -4.93 -4.28 -5.23
C VAL A 35 -4.66 -5.03 -3.94
N HIS A 36 -3.39 -5.30 -3.70
CA HIS A 36 -2.91 -5.89 -2.46
C HIS A 36 -1.93 -4.95 -1.78
N MET A 37 -2.10 -4.79 -0.47
CA MET A 37 -1.12 -4.11 0.38
C MET A 37 -0.46 -5.15 1.27
N GLU A 38 0.87 -5.13 1.35
CA GLU A 38 1.57 -6.00 2.28
C GLU A 38 1.30 -5.55 3.73
N GLN A 39 1.17 -6.52 4.63
CA GLN A 39 0.93 -6.26 6.04
C GLN A 39 1.94 -5.28 6.67
N PRO A 40 3.26 -5.34 6.39
CA PRO A 40 4.21 -4.36 6.93
C PRO A 40 3.88 -2.92 6.54
N LEU A 41 3.47 -2.68 5.30
CA LEU A 41 3.05 -1.35 4.85
C LEU A 41 1.82 -0.86 5.62
N LEU A 42 0.82 -1.72 5.79
CA LEU A 42 -0.37 -1.37 6.57
C LEU A 42 -0.03 -1.12 8.05
N ASN A 43 0.89 -1.89 8.61
CA ASN A 43 1.35 -1.67 9.97
C ASN A 43 2.01 -0.29 10.11
N GLU A 44 2.83 0.15 9.15
CA GLU A 44 3.41 1.50 9.17
C GLU A 44 2.34 2.59 9.05
N VAL A 45 1.37 2.43 8.14
CA VAL A 45 0.24 3.37 8.02
C VAL A 45 -0.54 3.48 9.34
N VAL A 46 -0.79 2.35 10.00
CA VAL A 46 -1.46 2.31 11.32
C VAL A 46 -0.54 2.84 12.42
N MET A 47 0.76 2.57 12.39
CA MET A 47 1.71 3.09 13.38
C MET A 47 1.83 4.61 13.32
N LEU A 48 1.71 5.22 12.14
CA LEU A 48 1.59 6.68 12.02
C LEU A 48 0.36 7.23 12.78
N SER A 49 -0.72 6.45 12.89
CA SER A 49 -1.87 6.77 13.74
C SER A 49 -1.57 6.65 15.23
N ALA A 50 -0.75 5.66 15.61
CA ALA A 50 -0.43 5.36 17.01
C ALA A 50 0.67 6.27 17.58
N ALA A 51 1.65 6.66 16.75
CA ALA A 51 2.72 7.58 17.12
C ALA A 51 2.20 8.99 17.45
N THR A 52 1.01 9.32 16.94
CA THR A 52 0.35 10.60 17.15
C THR A 52 -0.69 10.55 18.26
N SER A 53 -0.97 9.36 18.79
CA SER A 53 -1.84 9.08 19.93
C SER A 53 -1.04 8.63 21.16
N ALA A 54 0.01 9.36 21.54
CA ALA A 54 0.65 9.16 22.85
C ALA A 54 -0.36 9.35 24.02
N HIS A 55 -1.54 9.89 23.74
CA HIS A 55 -2.69 9.91 24.63
C HIS A 55 -3.92 9.30 23.94
N GLU A 56 -4.42 8.24 24.56
CA GLU A 56 -5.71 7.57 24.31
C GLU A 56 -5.83 6.68 23.06
N ARG A 57 -6.53 5.56 23.26
CA ARG A 57 -6.81 4.52 22.27
C ARG A 57 -7.32 5.15 20.97
N VAL A 58 -6.52 5.10 19.89
CA VAL A 58 -6.94 5.52 18.55
C VAL A 58 -8.25 4.84 18.22
N PRO A 59 -9.35 5.59 18.00
CA PRO A 59 -10.59 4.99 17.55
C PRO A 59 -10.37 4.32 16.20
N ALA A 60 -10.95 3.14 16.00
CA ALA A 60 -10.84 2.37 14.76
C ALA A 60 -11.32 3.14 13.49
N VAL A 61 -11.89 4.33 13.66
CA VAL A 61 -12.31 5.22 12.58
C VAL A 61 -11.11 5.94 11.94
N PHE A 62 -10.12 6.36 12.73
CA PHE A 62 -9.02 7.21 12.24
C PHE A 62 -8.03 6.47 11.34
N TRP A 63 -7.77 5.19 11.57
CA TRP A 63 -6.84 4.42 10.72
C TRP A 63 -7.43 4.10 9.35
N LEU A 64 -8.76 4.04 9.23
CA LEU A 64 -9.42 3.88 7.93
C LEU A 64 -9.30 5.14 7.07
N ASP A 65 -9.35 6.31 7.70
CA ASP A 65 -9.13 7.60 7.04
C ASP A 65 -7.68 7.72 6.56
N LEU A 66 -6.69 7.28 7.37
CA LEU A 66 -5.29 7.27 6.95
C LEU A 66 -5.02 6.33 5.77
N ILE A 67 -5.68 5.18 5.73
CA ILE A 67 -5.62 4.27 4.57
C ILE A 67 -6.26 4.90 3.34
N ASP A 68 -7.30 5.72 3.52
CA ASP A 68 -7.93 6.45 2.43
C ASP A 68 -7.03 7.55 1.88
N ASP A 69 -6.44 8.36 2.75
CA ASP A 69 -5.45 9.37 2.38
C ASP A 69 -4.25 8.75 1.67
N PHE A 70 -3.78 7.60 2.18
CA PHE A 70 -2.74 6.81 1.52
C PHE A 70 -3.12 6.45 0.08
N MET A 71 -4.34 5.92 -0.13
CA MET A 71 -4.77 5.53 -1.47
C MET A 71 -4.94 6.72 -2.41
N ASP A 72 -5.43 7.85 -1.91
CA ASP A 72 -5.59 9.06 -2.71
C ASP A 72 -4.24 9.62 -3.14
N SER A 73 -3.27 9.71 -2.21
CA SER A 73 -1.90 10.12 -2.53
C SER A 73 -1.21 9.12 -3.47
N ALA A 74 -1.35 7.82 -3.23
CA ALA A 74 -0.80 6.79 -4.10
C ALA A 74 -1.38 6.88 -5.53
N ARG A 75 -2.67 7.18 -5.67
CA ARG A 75 -3.32 7.37 -6.98
C ARG A 75 -2.71 8.55 -7.73
N GLU A 76 -2.48 9.67 -7.05
CA GLU A 76 -1.85 10.84 -7.66
C GLU A 76 -0.42 10.55 -8.13
N LYS A 77 0.37 9.85 -7.31
CA LYS A 77 1.73 9.45 -7.70
C LYS A 77 1.71 8.47 -8.88
N LEU A 78 0.77 7.52 -8.92
CA LEU A 78 0.61 6.57 -10.02
C LEU A 78 0.12 7.21 -11.32
N ALA A 79 -0.67 8.29 -11.26
CA ALA A 79 -1.13 9.01 -12.45
C ALA A 79 0.03 9.63 -13.26
N GLY A 80 1.16 9.93 -12.61
CA GLY A 80 2.38 10.43 -13.26
C GLY A 80 3.28 9.33 -13.84
N VAL A 81 2.94 8.05 -13.66
CA VAL A 81 3.82 6.93 -14.06
C VAL A 81 3.67 6.62 -15.55
N PRO A 82 4.77 6.49 -16.31
CA PRO A 82 4.72 6.10 -17.70
C PRO A 82 4.00 4.77 -17.91
N SER A 83 3.17 4.70 -18.94
CA SER A 83 2.48 3.47 -19.32
C SER A 83 3.47 2.33 -19.58
N GLY A 84 3.18 1.14 -19.04
CA GLY A 84 4.03 -0.04 -19.21
C GLY A 84 5.10 -0.23 -18.13
N CYS A 85 5.22 0.71 -17.18
CA CYS A 85 6.03 0.52 -15.98
C CYS A 85 5.51 -0.70 -15.19
N ARG A 86 6.43 -1.59 -14.77
CA ARG A 86 6.09 -2.79 -13.99
C ARG A 86 6.29 -2.60 -12.50
N ALA A 87 7.20 -1.72 -12.10
CA ALA A 87 7.48 -1.44 -10.71
C ALA A 87 7.98 -0.01 -10.53
N ILE A 88 7.57 0.64 -9.46
CA ILE A 88 8.01 2.00 -9.12
C ILE A 88 8.14 2.17 -7.61
N ASP A 89 9.20 2.87 -7.20
CA ASP A 89 9.30 3.45 -5.87
C ASP A 89 8.74 4.87 -5.90
N CYS A 90 7.78 5.17 -5.05
CA CYS A 90 7.26 6.52 -4.87
C CYS A 90 7.16 6.88 -3.41
N GLU A 91 7.16 8.18 -3.13
CA GLU A 91 6.89 8.71 -1.80
C GLU A 91 5.40 9.06 -1.72
N VAL A 92 4.69 8.36 -0.84
CA VAL A 92 3.25 8.51 -0.60
C VAL A 92 3.06 9.30 0.67
N GLU A 93 2.36 10.41 0.57
CA GLU A 93 2.11 11.32 1.69
C GLU A 93 0.79 10.94 2.37
N ILE A 94 0.80 10.88 3.69
CA ILE A 94 -0.36 10.56 4.51
C ILE A 94 -0.65 11.78 5.38
N HIS A 95 -1.83 12.36 5.17
CA HIS A 95 -2.27 13.59 5.82
C HIS A 95 -3.28 13.28 6.92
N GLY A 96 -2.82 12.67 8.01
CA GLY A 96 -3.68 12.45 9.17
C GLY A 96 -4.03 13.75 9.89
N ASN A 97 -5.20 13.78 10.54
CA ASN A 97 -5.51 14.77 11.57
C ASN A 97 -4.73 14.42 12.87
N LEU A 98 -3.41 14.47 12.75
CA LEU A 98 -2.44 14.09 13.77
C LEU A 98 -2.38 15.26 14.77
N GLY A 99 -3.17 15.19 15.84
CA GLY A 99 -3.53 16.30 16.74
C GLY A 99 -2.40 17.09 17.42
N VAL A 100 -1.13 16.86 17.08
CA VAL A 100 0.03 17.60 17.62
C VAL A 100 1.03 18.03 16.53
N SER A 101 0.84 17.63 15.28
CA SER A 101 1.69 18.08 14.17
C SER A 101 0.99 17.80 12.84
N ASN A 102 0.53 18.86 12.15
CA ASN A 102 0.06 18.79 10.76
C ASN A 102 1.22 18.52 9.77
N LEU A 103 2.32 17.93 10.21
CA LEU A 103 3.42 17.59 9.33
C LEU A 103 2.98 16.37 8.49
N PRO A 104 2.98 16.48 7.16
CA PRO A 104 2.74 15.33 6.30
C PRO A 104 3.76 14.25 6.62
N CYS A 105 3.29 13.04 6.93
CA CYS A 105 4.15 11.89 7.07
C CYS A 105 4.26 11.22 5.70
N SER A 106 5.48 11.06 5.21
CA SER A 106 5.72 10.36 3.95
C SER A 106 6.22 8.94 4.18
N LEU A 107 5.64 8.00 3.45
CA LEU A 107 6.12 6.63 3.36
C LEU A 107 6.71 6.40 1.98
N ARG A 108 7.89 5.81 1.94
CA ARG A 108 8.45 5.33 0.68
C ARG A 108 7.83 3.97 0.37
N VAL A 109 7.11 3.90 -0.74
CA VAL A 109 6.31 2.74 -1.14
C VAL A 109 6.84 2.18 -2.45
N HIS A 110 7.00 0.86 -2.51
CA HIS A 110 7.26 0.13 -3.72
C HIS A 110 5.95 -0.45 -4.25
N VAL A 111 5.62 -0.11 -5.50
CA VAL A 111 4.42 -0.59 -6.19
C VAL A 111 4.85 -1.48 -7.35
N GLU A 112 4.41 -2.74 -7.36
CA GLU A 112 4.71 -3.72 -8.41
C GLU A 112 3.44 -4.25 -9.07
N VAL A 113 3.44 -4.36 -10.40
CA VAL A 113 2.39 -5.04 -11.16
C VAL A 113 2.75 -6.51 -11.35
N GLN A 114 2.12 -7.37 -10.55
CA GLN A 114 2.22 -8.83 -10.70
C GLN A 114 1.16 -9.33 -11.67
N ARG A 115 1.57 -10.14 -12.65
CA ARG A 115 0.67 -10.75 -13.64
C ARG A 115 0.48 -12.21 -13.32
N TYR A 116 -0.77 -12.63 -13.17
CA TYR A 116 -1.13 -14.03 -12.97
C TYR A 116 -1.68 -14.63 -14.28
N PHE A 117 -1.77 -15.96 -14.34
CA PHE A 117 -2.41 -16.65 -15.45
C PHE A 117 -3.87 -16.19 -15.58
N GLY A 118 -4.33 -15.95 -16.82
CA GLY A 118 -5.72 -15.56 -17.11
C GLY A 118 -6.00 -14.05 -17.13
N HIS A 119 -5.04 -13.21 -17.56
CA HIS A 119 -5.19 -11.75 -17.68
C HIS A 119 -5.36 -10.96 -16.38
N GLN A 120 -5.34 -11.64 -15.23
CA GLN A 120 -5.42 -11.00 -13.93
C GLN A 120 -4.13 -10.24 -13.61
N GLN A 121 -4.28 -8.98 -13.24
CA GLN A 121 -3.17 -8.11 -12.83
C GLN A 121 -3.37 -7.68 -11.40
N VAL A 122 -2.29 -7.65 -10.63
CA VAL A 122 -2.33 -7.31 -9.21
C VAL A 122 -1.31 -6.21 -8.97
N LEU A 123 -1.79 -5.08 -8.49
CA LEU A 123 -0.96 -4.00 -7.96
C LEU A 123 -0.62 -4.34 -6.51
N VAL A 124 0.64 -4.65 -6.26
CA VAL A 124 1.16 -4.97 -4.93
C VAL A 124 1.88 -3.75 -4.39
N PHE A 125 1.42 -3.25 -3.26
CA PHE A 125 2.01 -2.13 -2.53
C PHE A 125 2.79 -2.67 -1.32
N SER A 126 4.05 -2.29 -1.21
CA SER A 126 4.98 -2.69 -0.15
C SER A 126 5.83 -1.51 0.30
N LEU A 127 6.53 -1.62 1.42
CA LEU A 127 7.47 -0.58 1.86
C LEU A 127 8.72 -0.63 0.98
N ALA A 128 9.11 0.52 0.41
CA ALA A 128 10.34 0.62 -0.35
C ALA A 128 11.56 0.46 0.56
N GLY A 129 12.57 -0.29 0.12
CA GLY A 129 13.75 -0.57 0.94
C GLY A 129 13.56 -1.69 1.96
N HIS A 130 12.35 -2.21 2.15
CA HIS A 130 12.11 -3.57 2.63
C HIS A 130 12.37 -4.57 1.49
N SER A 131 13.51 -4.40 0.81
CA SER A 131 14.10 -5.45 0.00
C SER A 131 14.34 -6.61 0.93
N VAL A 132 13.78 -7.77 0.57
CA VAL A 132 14.12 -9.11 1.05
C VAL A 132 15.58 -9.17 1.54
N MET A 133 15.79 -8.92 2.84
CA MET A 133 16.97 -9.38 3.56
C MET A 133 16.57 -10.67 4.25
N ALA A 134 16.55 -11.72 3.44
CA ALA A 134 16.89 -13.07 3.87
C ALA A 134 17.17 -13.87 2.58
N ALA A 135 18.46 -13.93 2.26
CA ALA A 135 19.05 -14.91 1.37
C ALA A 135 18.88 -16.35 1.93
#